data_AF-A0A6N3BSJ3-F1
#
_entry.id   AF-A0A6N3BSJ3-F1
#
_cell.length_a   1.000
_cell.length_b   1.000
_cell.length_c   1.000
_cell.angle_alpha   90.00
_cell.angle_beta   90.00
_cell.angle_gamma   90.00
#
_symmetry.space_group_name_H-M   'P 1'
#
loop_
_entity.id
_entity.type
_entity.pdbx_description
1 polymer ?
#
loop_
_entity_poly.entity_id
_entity_poly.type
_entity_poly.pdbx_seq_one_letter_code
_entity_poly.pdbx_strand_id
1 'polypeptide(L)'
;MSFDAEEMRLHLKPLSELRYFLRTYGRTGISVFLLQHLYYLLESALILFIIVFGQEAGESLFPVRRTSLIPWGGIFCALTWGMLHGLTKDWETALFSLILSVFFVLCYFAANRRMFPAYLAIALIFLL
;
A
#
# COMPACT_ATOMS: atom_id res chain seq x y z
N MET A 1 5.17 21.25 8.96
CA MET A 1 4.14 20.52 9.72
C MET A 1 4.89 19.81 10.83
N SER A 2 4.91 20.37 12.05
CA SER A 2 5.69 19.78 13.14
C SER A 2 4.98 18.50 13.58
N PHE A 3 5.59 17.36 13.27
CA PHE A 3 5.22 16.11 13.89
C PHE A 3 5.60 16.21 15.36
N ASP A 4 4.60 16.35 16.25
CA ASP A 4 4.81 16.24 17.69
C ASP A 4 5.23 14.80 17.98
N ALA A 5 6.55 14.59 18.04
CA ALA A 5 7.21 13.30 18.23
C ALA A 5 6.84 12.61 19.55
N GLU A 6 6.16 13.32 20.46
CA GLU A 6 5.77 12.84 21.79
C GLU A 6 4.55 11.91 21.77
N GLU A 7 3.67 12.01 20.76
CA GLU A 7 2.52 11.09 20.60
C GLU A 7 2.89 9.72 19.99
N MET A 8 4.13 9.56 19.54
CA MET A 8 4.63 8.36 18.87
C MET A 8 5.09 7.25 19.85
N ARG A 9 4.54 7.22 21.06
CA ARG A 9 4.73 6.12 22.03
C ARG A 9 3.93 4.90 21.59
N LEU A 10 4.48 4.06 20.70
CA LEU A 10 4.03 2.67 20.42
C LEU A 10 2.50 2.45 20.51
N HIS A 11 1.70 3.36 19.96
CA HIS A 11 0.26 3.21 19.88
C HIS A 11 -0.05 2.66 18.49
N LEU A 12 -0.86 1.60 18.43
CA LEU A 12 -1.31 1.01 17.17
C LEU A 12 -1.86 2.12 16.25
N LYS A 13 -1.40 2.18 15.00
CA LYS A 13 -1.79 3.18 13.99
C LYS A 13 -3.29 3.50 13.95
N PRO A 14 -4.23 2.52 13.95
CA PRO A 14 -5.65 2.86 13.90
C PRO A 14 -6.13 3.60 15.15
N LEU A 15 -5.51 3.35 16.32
CA LEU A 15 -5.86 4.06 17.55
C LEU A 15 -5.30 5.48 17.58
N SER A 16 -4.14 5.73 16.97
CA SER A 16 -3.60 7.10 16.85
C SER A 16 -4.41 7.90 15.84
N GLU A 17 -4.75 7.32 14.68
CA GLU A 17 -5.61 7.95 13.67
C GLU A 17 -7.00 8.30 14.22
N LEU A 18 -7.64 7.38 14.96
CA LEU A 18 -8.94 7.65 15.58
C LEU A 18 -8.87 8.82 16.58
N ARG A 19 -7.85 8.83 17.45
CA ARG A 19 -7.65 9.93 18.42
C ARG A 19 -7.40 11.25 17.71
N TYR A 20 -6.57 11.24 16.68
CA TYR A 20 -6.28 12.41 15.86
C TYR A 20 -7.57 12.98 15.23
N PHE A 21 -8.39 12.14 14.61
CA PHE A 21 -9.64 12.61 13.98
C PHE A 21 -10.68 13.07 14.99
N LEU A 22 -10.80 12.41 16.14
CA LEU A 22 -11.70 12.86 17.21
C LEU A 22 -11.29 14.22 17.78
N ARG A 23 -9.98 14.48 17.91
CA ARG A 23 -9.46 15.79 18.37
C ARG A 23 -9.67 16.88 17.32
N THR A 24 -9.45 16.56 16.05
CA THR A 24 -9.52 17.55 14.96
C THR A 24 -10.96 17.87 14.53
N TYR A 25 -11.83 16.86 14.45
CA TYR A 25 -13.18 16.97 13.88
C TYR A 25 -14.31 16.67 14.86
N GLY A 26 -14.01 16.47 16.15
CA GLY A 26 -15.02 16.12 17.16
C GLY A 26 -15.76 14.83 16.82
N ARG A 27 -17.10 14.85 16.94
CA ARG A 27 -17.96 13.68 16.66
C ARG A 27 -17.88 13.22 15.20
N THR A 28 -17.64 14.13 14.26
CA THR A 28 -17.47 13.81 12.82
C THR A 28 -16.18 13.04 12.56
N GLY A 29 -15.21 13.08 13.49
CA GLY A 29 -13.96 12.33 13.40
C GLY A 29 -14.15 10.82 13.24
N ILE A 30 -15.23 10.25 13.77
CA ILE A 30 -15.56 8.82 13.55
C ILE A 30 -15.87 8.55 12.08
N SER A 31 -16.66 9.41 11.44
CA SER A 31 -16.98 9.26 10.01
C SER A 31 -15.73 9.40 9.13
N VAL A 32 -14.86 10.36 9.45
CA VAL A 32 -13.58 10.56 8.75
C VAL A 32 -12.69 9.32 8.91
N PHE A 33 -12.59 8.78 10.12
CA PHE A 33 -11.85 7.55 10.41
C PHE A 33 -12.37 6.37 9.57
N LEU A 34 -13.69 6.16 9.52
CA LEU A 34 -14.30 5.08 8.75
C LEU A 34 -14.08 5.24 7.24
N LEU A 35 -14.21 6.47 6.72
CA LEU A 35 -13.94 6.75 5.30
C LEU A 35 -12.47 6.53 4.95
N GLN A 36 -11.54 6.90 5.83
CA GLN A 36 -10.12 6.63 5.64
C GLN A 36 -9.81 5.13 5.60
N HIS A 37 -10.44 4.34 6.48
CA HIS A 37 -10.26 2.88 6.48
C HIS A 37 -10.86 2.24 5.23
N LEU A 38 -12.01 2.72 4.78
CA LEU A 38 -12.57 2.30 3.49
C LEU A 38 -11.63 2.65 2.34
N TYR A 39 -11.04 3.85 2.34
CA TYR A 39 -10.04 4.27 1.37
C TYR A 39 -8.83 3.32 1.38
N TYR A 40 -8.28 2.96 2.55
CA TYR A 40 -7.16 2.00 2.63
C TYR A 40 -7.51 0.62 2.06
N LEU A 41 -8.72 0.11 2.30
CA LEU A 41 -9.17 -1.17 1.74
C LEU A 41 -9.27 -1.09 0.20
N LEU A 42 -9.83 0.00 -0.33
CA LEU A 42 -9.94 0.22 -1.77
C LEU A 42 -8.56 0.40 -2.43
N GLU A 43 -7.67 1.18 -1.82
CA GLU A 43 -6.30 1.36 -2.29
C GLU A 43 -5.56 0.01 -2.31
N SER A 44 -5.72 -0.81 -1.27
CA SER A 44 -5.13 -2.16 -1.21
C SER A 44 -5.61 -3.07 -2.34
N ALA A 45 -6.89 -2.98 -2.72
CA ALA A 45 -7.44 -3.74 -3.84
C ALA A 45 -6.85 -3.26 -5.19
N LEU A 46 -6.73 -1.94 -5.38
CA LEU A 46 -6.12 -1.36 -6.58
C LEU A 46 -4.65 -1.76 -6.70
N ILE A 47 -3.89 -1.69 -5.61
CA ILE A 47 -2.49 -2.16 -5.56
C ILE A 47 -2.42 -3.63 -5.95
N LEU A 48 -3.25 -4.50 -5.37
CA LEU A 48 -3.25 -5.91 -5.74
C LEU A 48 -3.51 -6.10 -7.23
N PHE A 49 -4.46 -5.38 -7.82
CA PHE A 49 -4.72 -5.48 -9.26
C PHE A 49 -3.54 -5.04 -10.11
N ILE A 50 -2.87 -3.93 -9.74
CA ILE A 50 -1.64 -3.49 -10.40
C ILE A 50 -0.56 -4.58 -10.32
N ILE A 51 -0.38 -5.19 -9.14
CA ILE A 51 0.58 -6.28 -8.94
C ILE A 51 0.23 -7.50 -9.80
N VAL A 52 -1.01 -7.99 -9.75
CA VAL A 52 -1.45 -9.20 -10.46
C VAL A 52 -1.32 -9.00 -11.97
N PHE A 53 -1.92 -7.94 -12.52
CA PHE A 53 -1.90 -7.71 -13.95
C PHE A 53 -0.52 -7.30 -14.46
N GLY A 54 0.24 -6.52 -13.69
CA GLY A 54 1.64 -6.21 -14.01
C GLY A 54 2.51 -7.46 -14.03
N GLN A 55 2.27 -8.40 -13.11
CA GLN A 55 2.98 -9.68 -13.08
C GLN A 55 2.66 -10.51 -14.32
N GLU A 56 1.37 -10.68 -14.64
CA GLU A 56 0.92 -11.43 -15.82
C GLU A 56 1.43 -10.82 -17.13
N ALA A 57 1.37 -9.50 -17.26
CA ALA A 57 1.85 -8.79 -18.44
C ALA A 57 3.37 -8.97 -18.65
N GLY A 58 4.16 -8.85 -17.58
CA GLY A 58 5.60 -9.06 -17.65
C GLY A 58 5.99 -10.51 -17.98
N GLU A 59 5.31 -11.48 -17.38
CA GLU A 59 5.52 -12.91 -17.69
C GLU A 59 5.13 -13.27 -19.12
N SER A 60 4.05 -12.68 -19.65
CA SER A 60 3.59 -12.91 -21.02
C SER A 60 4.48 -12.22 -22.06
N LEU A 61 5.01 -11.03 -21.77
CA LEU A 61 5.82 -10.26 -22.73
C LEU A 61 7.26 -10.77 -22.82
N PHE A 62 7.78 -11.37 -21.74
CA PHE A 62 9.14 -11.92 -21.68
C PHE A 62 9.15 -13.45 -21.40
N PRO A 63 8.52 -14.28 -22.26
CA PRO A 63 8.28 -15.70 -21.98
C PRO A 63 9.55 -16.57 -22.03
N VAL A 64 10.63 -16.09 -22.66
CA VAL A 64 11.86 -16.86 -22.94
C VAL A 64 12.73 -17.08 -21.71
N ARG A 65 12.48 -16.36 -20.60
CA ARG A 65 13.14 -16.62 -19.32
C ARG A 65 12.16 -17.34 -18.40
N ARG A 66 12.60 -18.46 -17.79
CA ARG A 66 11.89 -19.22 -16.73
C ARG A 66 11.64 -18.37 -15.46
N THR A 67 11.09 -17.18 -15.56
CA THR A 67 11.17 -16.16 -14.52
C THR A 67 9.81 -15.81 -13.97
N SER A 68 9.13 -16.81 -13.40
CA SER A 68 8.12 -16.56 -12.36
C SER A 68 8.72 -15.93 -11.09
N LEU A 69 10.06 -15.82 -11.03
CA LEU A 69 10.80 -15.21 -9.94
C LEU A 69 11.04 -13.70 -10.12
N ILE A 70 10.91 -13.17 -11.34
CA ILE A 70 11.07 -11.72 -11.55
C ILE A 70 9.78 -11.03 -11.05
N PRO A 71 9.88 -10.03 -10.15
CA PRO A 71 8.72 -9.34 -9.59
C PRO A 71 8.17 -8.26 -10.53
N TRP A 72 7.74 -8.64 -11.72
CA TRP A 72 7.17 -7.73 -12.73
C TRP A 72 6.03 -6.88 -12.19
N GLY A 73 5.15 -7.47 -11.38
CA GLY A 73 4.08 -6.74 -10.70
C GLY A 73 4.60 -5.63 -9.80
N GLY A 74 5.65 -5.91 -9.02
CA GLY A 74 6.29 -4.92 -8.14
C GLY A 74 6.98 -3.81 -8.91
N ILE A 75 7.66 -4.14 -10.02
CA ILE A 75 8.26 -3.14 -10.92
C ILE A 75 7.16 -2.24 -11.50
N PHE A 76 6.07 -2.83 -12.00
CA PHE A 76 4.96 -2.07 -12.56
C PHE A 76 4.32 -1.16 -11.52
N CYS A 77 4.06 -1.68 -10.31
CA CYS A 77 3.54 -0.90 -9.18
C CYS A 77 4.48 0.24 -8.75
N ALA A 78 5.79 0.00 -8.71
CA ALA A 78 6.77 1.04 -8.41
C ALA A 78 6.70 2.18 -9.44
N LEU A 79 6.57 1.87 -10.72
CA LEU A 79 6.49 2.88 -11.79
C LEU A 79 5.15 3.62 -11.78
N THR A 80 4.02 2.92 -11.63
CA THR A 80 2.69 3.53 -11.79
C THR A 80 2.11 4.09 -10.51
N TRP A 81 2.42 3.53 -9.34
CA TRP A 81 1.92 4.03 -8.06
C TRP A 81 3.05 4.70 -7.27
N GLY A 82 4.23 4.09 -7.19
CA GLY A 82 5.37 4.63 -6.44
C GLY A 82 5.91 5.96 -7.01
N MET A 83 6.26 6.02 -8.29
CA MET A 83 6.78 7.25 -8.91
C MET A 83 5.72 8.34 -9.01
N LEU A 84 4.44 7.99 -9.22
CA LEU A 84 3.36 8.99 -9.26
C LEU A 84 3.17 9.73 -7.93
N HIS A 85 3.57 9.13 -6.80
CA HIS A 85 3.63 9.85 -5.52
C HIS A 85 4.65 11.00 -5.55
N GLY A 86 5.74 10.90 -6.31
CA GLY A 86 6.69 12.00 -6.47
C GLY A 86 6.11 13.17 -7.28
N LEU A 87 5.12 12.92 -8.13
CA LEU A 87 4.42 13.96 -8.90
C LEU A 87 3.27 14.60 -8.13
N THR A 88 2.63 13.85 -7.24
CA THR A 88 1.38 14.27 -6.55
C THR A 88 1.58 14.63 -5.08
N LYS A 89 2.69 14.20 -4.48
CA LYS A 89 3.06 14.42 -3.08
C LYS A 89 4.51 14.95 -3.03
N ASP A 90 5.35 14.38 -2.17
CA ASP A 90 6.74 14.75 -1.96
C ASP A 90 7.70 13.57 -2.26
N TRP A 91 9.00 13.87 -2.29
CA TRP A 91 10.04 12.90 -2.63
C TRP A 91 10.19 11.77 -1.61
N GLU A 92 9.99 12.05 -0.32
CA GLU A 92 10.10 11.04 0.75
C GLU A 92 8.99 10.00 0.60
N THR A 93 7.77 10.47 0.37
CA THR A 93 6.61 9.62 0.08
C THR A 93 6.82 8.78 -1.18
N ALA A 94 7.42 9.35 -2.23
CA ALA A 94 7.73 8.63 -3.46
C ALA A 94 8.74 7.50 -3.23
N LEU A 95 9.85 7.79 -2.55
CA LEU A 95 10.89 6.80 -2.24
C LEU A 95 10.34 5.68 -1.36
N PHE A 96 9.55 6.04 -0.34
CA PHE A 96 8.86 5.05 0.50
C PHE A 96 7.94 4.16 -0.33
N SER A 97 7.14 4.73 -1.22
CA SER A 97 6.17 4.02 -2.07
C SER A 97 6.86 3.10 -3.09
N LEU A 98 8.03 3.48 -3.60
CA LEU A 98 8.87 2.63 -4.45
C LEU A 98 9.35 1.38 -3.70
N ILE A 99 9.85 1.56 -2.47
CA ILE A 99 10.27 0.46 -1.61
C ILE A 99 9.07 -0.43 -1.26
N LEU A 100 7.94 0.18 -0.91
CA LEU A 100 6.73 -0.55 -0.53
C LEU A 100 6.17 -1.42 -1.67
N SER A 101 6.34 -0.99 -2.92
CA SER A 101 5.96 -1.79 -4.10
C SER A 101 6.67 -3.15 -4.16
N VAL A 102 7.88 -3.26 -3.61
CA VAL A 102 8.60 -4.53 -3.45
C VAL A 102 7.91 -5.41 -2.39
N PHE A 103 7.47 -4.83 -1.28
CA PHE A 103 6.75 -5.59 -0.25
C PHE A 103 5.40 -6.12 -0.77
N PHE A 104 4.67 -5.33 -1.56
CA PHE A 104 3.39 -5.76 -2.11
C PHE A 104 3.49 -6.98 -3.04
N VAL A 105 4.48 -7.01 -3.94
CA VAL A 105 4.72 -8.20 -4.79
C VAL A 105 5.21 -9.40 -3.97
N LEU A 106 5.98 -9.17 -2.89
CA LEU A 106 6.38 -10.25 -1.98
C LEU A 106 5.17 -10.83 -1.23
N CYS A 107 4.20 -10.00 -0.83
CA CYS A 107 2.93 -10.49 -0.27
C CYS A 107 2.19 -11.38 -1.27
N TYR A 108 2.14 -10.99 -2.55
CA TYR A 108 1.52 -11.79 -3.60
C TYR A 108 2.24 -13.12 -3.84
N PHE A 109 3.58 -13.13 -3.84
CA PHE A 109 4.36 -14.36 -3.97
C PHE A 109 4.25 -15.27 -2.73
N ALA A 110 4.33 -14.71 -1.53
CA ALA A 110 4.17 -15.44 -0.27
C ALA A 110 2.76 -16.06 -0.15
N ALA A 111 1.76 -15.39 -0.72
CA ALA A 111 0.39 -15.89 -0.86
C ALA A 111 0.23 -17.00 -1.92
N ASN A 112 1.34 -17.51 -2.49
CA ASN A 112 1.36 -18.44 -3.61
C ASN A 112 0.48 -17.96 -4.78
N ARG A 113 0.55 -16.65 -5.07
CA ARG A 113 -0.19 -15.97 -6.14
C ARG A 113 -1.71 -16.02 -6.01
N ARG A 114 -2.23 -16.28 -4.81
CA ARG A 114 -3.67 -16.25 -4.53
C ARG A 114 -4.10 -14.83 -4.15
N MET A 115 -5.10 -14.30 -4.86
CA MET A 115 -5.55 -12.91 -4.69
C MET A 115 -6.03 -12.61 -3.27
N PHE A 116 -6.89 -13.45 -2.68
CA PHE A 116 -7.49 -13.15 -1.37
C PHE A 116 -6.46 -13.03 -0.22
N PRO A 117 -5.56 -14.01 0.02
CA PRO A 117 -4.54 -13.85 1.06
C PRO A 117 -3.53 -12.72 0.75
N ALA A 118 -3.21 -12.47 -0.52
CA ALA A 118 -2.37 -11.33 -0.90
C ALA A 118 -3.06 -9.99 -0.57
N TYR A 119 -4.35 -9.87 -0.87
CA TYR A 119 -5.17 -8.70 -0.53
C TYR A 119 -5.16 -8.44 0.98
N LEU A 120 -5.40 -9.47 1.80
CA LEU A 120 -5.38 -9.33 3.25
C LEU A 120 -4.01 -8.88 3.75
N ALA A 121 -2.92 -9.45 3.24
CA ALA A 121 -1.57 -9.04 3.62
C ALA A 121 -1.26 -7.59 3.24
N ILE A 122 -1.62 -7.16 2.03
CA ILE A 122 -1.46 -5.77 1.57
C ILE A 122 -2.32 -4.82 2.41
N ALA A 123 -3.58 -5.17 2.67
CA ALA A 123 -4.48 -4.37 3.49
C ALA A 123 -3.94 -4.18 4.92
N LEU A 124 -3.35 -5.22 5.51
CA LEU A 124 -2.72 -5.10 6.82
C LEU A 124 -1.55 -4.11 6.83
N ILE A 125 -0.78 -4.00 5.74
CA ILE A 125 0.30 -3.01 5.63
C ILE A 125 -0.25 -1.57 5.69
N PHE A 126 -1.40 -1.31 5.08
CA PHE A 126 -2.03 0.02 5.14
C PHE A 126 -2.73 0.29 6.48
N LEU A 127 -3.30 -0.75 7.10
CA LEU A 127 -4.10 -0.63 8.32
C LEU A 127 -3.26 -0.57 9.60
N LEU A 128 -2.05 -1.13 9.62
CA LEU A 128 -1.22 -1.27 10.83
C LEU A 128 -0.09 -0.25 10.95
#